data_AF-A0A8C5RTR8-F1
#
_entry.id   AF-A0A8C5RTR8-F1
#
_cell.length_a   1.000
_cell.length_b   1.000
_cell.length_c   1.000
_cell.angle_alpha   90.00
_cell.angle_beta   90.00
_cell.angle_gamma   90.00
#
_symmetry.space_group_name_H-M   'P 1'
#
loop_
_entity.id
_entity.type
_entity.pdbx_description
1 polymer ?
#
loop_
_entity_poly.entity_id
_entity_poly.type
_entity_poly.pdbx_seq_one_letter_code
_entity_poly.pdbx_strand_id
1 'polypeptide(L)'
;ELLGWEHFHHFLYVNSIQSAVLIQRWYRRYVARLEMRRRCTWRIFQSIEYAGEHDHMKLNHFFDYLIENVTPKNTKDNSDTTRQVKPEKSMESMAVPVSYKGPRLGFPLTPDDAVNVLEAFRNNQVSN
;
A
#
# COMPACT_ATOMS: atom_id res chain seq x y z
N GLU A 1 59.16 -46.33 12.25
CA GLU A 1 58.97 -45.46 11.06
C GLU A 1 57.63 -45.68 10.35
N LEU A 2 57.16 -46.92 10.18
CA LEU A 2 55.88 -47.22 9.48
C LEU A 2 54.61 -46.64 10.15
N LEU A 3 54.57 -46.52 11.48
CA LEU A 3 53.42 -45.91 12.20
C LEU A 3 53.25 -44.41 11.93
N GLY A 4 54.31 -43.70 11.54
CA GLY A 4 54.21 -42.28 11.20
C GLY A 4 53.37 -42.05 9.95
N TRP A 5 53.59 -42.87 8.92
CA TRP A 5 52.94 -42.73 7.61
C TRP A 5 51.43 -42.96 7.65
N GLU A 6 50.97 -43.92 8.46
CA GLU A 6 49.53 -44.17 8.70
C GLU A 6 48.83 -42.95 9.34
N HIS A 7 49.46 -42.36 10.36
CA HIS A 7 48.95 -41.16 11.02
C HIS A 7 48.93 -39.94 10.10
N PHE A 8 49.96 -39.75 9.27
CA PHE A 8 49.99 -38.69 8.26
C PHE A 8 48.88 -38.87 7.21
N HIS A 9 48.64 -40.11 6.75
CA HIS A 9 47.61 -40.39 5.76
C HIS A 9 46.19 -40.14 6.32
N HIS A 10 45.95 -40.55 7.58
CA HIS A 10 44.69 -40.28 8.26
C HIS A 10 44.45 -38.77 8.47
N PHE A 11 45.49 -38.02 8.86
CA PHE A 11 45.41 -36.56 9.00
C PHE A 11 45.08 -35.86 7.68
N LEU A 12 45.77 -36.21 6.59
CA LEU A 12 45.51 -35.64 5.27
C LEU A 12 44.10 -36.00 4.76
N TYR A 13 43.64 -37.23 5.00
CA TYR A 13 42.30 -37.68 4.63
C TYR A 13 41.21 -36.88 5.35
N VAL A 14 41.35 -36.69 6.67
CA VAL A 14 40.40 -35.88 7.46
C VAL A 14 40.35 -34.43 6.99
N ASN A 15 41.50 -33.80 6.70
CA ASN A 15 41.54 -32.44 6.16
C ASN A 15 40.87 -32.34 4.78
N SER A 16 41.01 -33.37 3.94
CA SER A 16 40.37 -33.41 2.63
C SER A 16 38.84 -33.49 2.74
N ILE A 17 38.32 -34.28 3.69
CA ILE A 17 36.88 -34.38 3.98
C ILE A 17 36.33 -33.05 4.49
N GLN A 18 37.01 -32.42 5.45
CA GLN A 18 36.59 -31.13 6.00
C GLN A 18 36.49 -30.06 4.90
N SER A 19 37.50 -30.01 4.02
CA SER A 19 37.52 -29.11 2.87
C SER A 19 36.35 -29.39 1.91
N ALA A 20 36.10 -30.67 1.59
CA ALA A 20 34.99 -31.07 0.74
C ALA A 20 33.62 -30.67 1.34
N VAL A 21 33.42 -30.85 2.65
CA VAL A 21 32.19 -30.46 3.36
C VAL A 21 31.99 -28.94 3.32
N LEU A 22 33.07 -28.16 3.47
CA LEU A 22 32.99 -26.69 3.35
C LEU A 22 32.55 -26.25 1.95
N ILE A 23 33.15 -26.83 0.91
CA ILE A 23 32.79 -26.54 -0.48
C ILE A 23 31.32 -26.92 -0.76
N GLN A 24 30.89 -28.09 -0.33
CA GLN A 24 29.51 -28.55 -0.48
C GLN A 24 28.53 -27.63 0.24
N ARG A 25 28.84 -27.23 1.47
CA ARG A 25 27.98 -26.33 2.26
C ARG A 25 27.89 -24.95 1.62
N TRP A 26 29.00 -24.41 1.13
CA TRP A 26 29.02 -23.16 0.38
C TRP A 26 28.16 -23.25 -0.89
N TYR A 27 28.32 -24.32 -1.67
CA TYR A 27 27.57 -24.54 -2.89
C TYR A 27 26.05 -24.63 -2.64
N ARG A 28 25.61 -25.41 -1.64
CA ARG A 28 24.19 -25.50 -1.27
C ARG A 28 23.61 -24.13 -0.92
N ARG A 29 24.35 -23.31 -0.16
CA ARG A 29 23.92 -21.95 0.19
C ARG A 29 23.87 -21.02 -1.02
N TYR A 30 24.83 -21.15 -1.93
CA TYR A 30 24.87 -20.37 -3.17
C TYR A 30 23.66 -20.68 -4.07
N VAL A 31 23.37 -21.97 -4.29
CA VAL A 31 22.21 -22.42 -5.09
C VAL A 31 20.89 -21.91 -4.49
N ALA A 32 20.70 -22.07 -3.18
CA ALA A 32 19.49 -21.57 -2.50
C ALA A 32 19.31 -20.06 -2.70
N ARG A 33 20.39 -19.28 -2.63
CA ARG A 33 20.36 -17.83 -2.88
C ARG A 33 20.04 -17.50 -4.33
N LEU A 34 20.60 -18.26 -5.28
CA LEU A 34 20.34 -18.09 -6.71
C LEU A 34 18.86 -18.35 -7.05
N GLU A 35 18.28 -19.42 -6.50
CA GLU A 35 16.87 -19.72 -6.68
C GLU A 35 15.95 -18.67 -6.03
N MET A 36 16.29 -18.18 -4.83
CA MET A 36 15.52 -17.12 -4.19
C MET A 36 15.53 -15.85 -5.04
N ARG A 37 16.68 -15.48 -5.61
CA ARG A 37 16.77 -14.36 -6.55
C ARG A 37 15.87 -14.58 -7.76
N ARG A 38 15.91 -15.76 -8.39
CA ARG A 38 15.05 -16.11 -9.53
C ARG A 38 13.55 -15.97 -9.19
N ARG A 39 13.12 -16.47 -8.03
CA ARG A 39 11.73 -16.37 -7.55
C ARG A 39 11.35 -14.92 -7.21
N CYS A 40 12.27 -14.15 -6.62
CA CYS A 40 12.03 -12.77 -6.24
C CYS A 40 11.84 -11.86 -7.46
N THR A 41 12.62 -12.06 -8.53
CA THR A 41 12.50 -11.28 -9.77
C THR A 41 11.08 -11.35 -10.33
N TRP A 42 10.50 -12.56 -10.45
CA TRP A 42 9.11 -12.72 -10.89
C TRP A 42 8.13 -12.00 -9.95
N ARG A 43 8.30 -12.16 -8.63
CA ARG A 43 7.45 -11.50 -7.63
C ARG A 43 7.49 -9.97 -7.74
N ILE A 44 8.66 -9.40 -8.02
CA ILE A 44 8.82 -7.94 -8.20
C ILE A 44 8.06 -7.48 -9.44
N PHE A 45 8.32 -8.09 -10.60
CA PHE A 45 7.62 -7.71 -11.84
C PHE A 45 6.11 -7.88 -11.71
N GLN A 46 5.69 -8.99 -11.14
CA GLN A 46 4.28 -9.26 -10.86
C GLN A 46 3.67 -8.18 -9.95
N SER A 47 4.36 -7.80 -8.87
CA SER A 47 3.85 -6.77 -7.95
C SER A 47 3.70 -5.39 -8.60
N ILE A 48 4.63 -5.03 -9.51
CA ILE A 48 4.59 -3.76 -10.23
C ILE A 48 3.42 -3.76 -11.22
N GLU A 49 3.27 -4.83 -11.99
CA GLU A 49 2.24 -4.96 -13.02
C GLU A 49 0.83 -4.91 -12.41
N TYR A 50 0.58 -5.66 -11.33
CA TYR A 50 -0.73 -5.65 -10.67
C TYR A 50 -1.03 -4.39 -9.86
N ALA A 51 -0.01 -3.67 -9.37
CA ALA A 51 -0.22 -2.38 -8.71
C ALA A 51 -0.78 -1.35 -9.72
N GLY A 52 -0.22 -1.29 -10.92
CA GLY A 52 -0.71 -0.40 -11.98
C GLY A 52 -2.15 -0.71 -12.43
N GLU A 53 -2.47 -2.00 -12.61
CA GLU A 53 -3.82 -2.43 -12.97
C GLU A 53 -4.87 -2.00 -11.92
N HIS A 54 -4.53 -2.11 -10.64
CA HIS A 54 -5.42 -1.74 -9.55
C HIS A 54 -5.64 -0.23 -9.45
N ASP A 55 -4.61 0.57 -9.70
CA ASP A 55 -4.69 2.04 -9.65
C ASP A 55 -5.51 2.60 -10.83
N HIS A 56 -5.40 2.02 -12.01
CA HIS A 56 -6.21 2.41 -13.17
C HIS A 56 -7.70 2.14 -12.96
N MET A 57 -8.07 0.99 -12.39
CA MET A 57 -9.48 0.69 -12.09
C MET A 57 -10.08 1.65 -11.06
N LYS A 58 -9.33 1.98 -9.99
CA LYS A 58 -9.78 2.96 -8.99
C LYS A 58 -9.98 4.35 -9.60
N LEU A 59 -9.05 4.76 -10.46
CA LEU A 59 -9.10 6.05 -11.11
C LEU A 59 -10.31 6.16 -12.06
N ASN A 60 -10.58 5.12 -12.84
CA ASN A 60 -11.79 5.07 -13.68
C ASN A 60 -13.07 5.15 -12.84
N HIS A 61 -13.16 4.37 -11.76
CA HIS A 61 -14.31 4.44 -10.86
C HIS A 61 -14.50 5.83 -10.25
N PHE A 62 -13.41 6.50 -9.90
CA PHE A 62 -13.45 7.89 -9.42
C PHE A 62 -13.95 8.86 -10.50
N PHE A 63 -13.52 8.71 -11.74
CA PHE A 63 -14.00 9.54 -12.85
C PHE A 63 -15.48 9.28 -13.17
N ASP A 64 -15.91 8.02 -13.18
CA ASP A 64 -17.33 7.67 -13.32
C ASP A 64 -18.16 8.33 -12.22
N TYR A 65 -17.71 8.25 -10.97
CA TYR A 65 -18.35 8.92 -9.84
C TYR A 65 -18.41 10.44 -10.02
N LEU A 66 -17.34 11.09 -10.50
CA LEU A 66 -17.35 12.53 -10.78
C LEU A 66 -18.31 12.88 -11.91
N ILE A 67 -18.32 12.11 -13.00
CA ILE A 67 -19.19 12.37 -14.14
C ILE A 67 -20.66 12.25 -13.71
N GLU A 68 -21.01 11.26 -12.90
CA GLU A 68 -22.38 11.02 -12.44
C GLU A 68 -22.88 12.05 -11.42
N ASN A 69 -21.99 12.55 -10.54
CA ASN A 69 -22.38 13.40 -9.41
C ASN A 69 -22.05 14.89 -9.60
N VAL A 70 -21.04 15.23 -10.41
CA VAL A 70 -20.56 16.62 -10.61
C VAL A 70 -21.01 17.18 -11.96
N THR A 71 -21.22 16.35 -12.98
CA THR A 71 -21.86 16.84 -14.21
C THR A 71 -23.33 17.11 -13.90
N PRO A 72 -23.81 18.36 -14.03
CA PRO A 72 -25.23 18.62 -13.92
C PRO A 72 -25.90 17.81 -15.03
N LYS A 73 -26.70 16.79 -14.68
CA LYS A 73 -27.63 16.18 -15.63
C LYS A 73 -28.45 17.33 -16.18
N ASN A 74 -28.16 17.71 -17.42
CA ASN A 74 -28.81 18.81 -18.12
C ASN A 74 -30.26 18.35 -18.31
N THR A 75 -31.08 18.58 -17.29
CA THR A 75 -32.46 18.11 -17.21
C THR A 75 -33.30 19.11 -17.98
N LYS A 76 -33.15 19.06 -19.31
CA LYS A 76 -34.23 19.33 -20.22
C LYS A 76 -34.57 17.98 -20.82
N ASP A 77 -35.43 17.25 -20.14
CA ASP A 77 -36.47 16.47 -20.82
C ASP A 77 -37.61 16.21 -19.84
N ASN A 78 -38.75 16.76 -20.22
CA ASN A 78 -40.05 16.46 -19.68
C ASN A 78 -40.40 15.01 -20.07
N SER A 79 -40.59 14.13 -19.10
CA SER A 79 -41.76 13.23 -19.07
C SER A 79 -41.72 12.34 -17.84
N ASP A 80 -42.86 12.29 -17.17
CA ASP A 80 -43.29 11.30 -16.20
C ASP A 80 -42.56 9.96 -16.29
N THR A 81 -41.87 9.55 -15.23
CA THR A 81 -42.14 8.30 -14.51
C THR A 81 -41.33 8.27 -13.21
N THR A 82 -42.06 8.35 -12.11
CA THR A 82 -41.73 7.95 -10.74
C THR A 82 -40.54 6.99 -10.59
N ARG A 83 -39.37 7.53 -10.27
CA ARG A 83 -38.47 7.00 -9.23
C ARG A 83 -37.86 8.18 -8.50
N GLN A 84 -38.58 8.66 -7.49
CA GLN A 84 -38.00 9.53 -6.48
C GLN A 84 -36.92 8.75 -5.73
N VAL A 85 -35.69 8.77 -6.25
CA VAL A 85 -34.51 8.63 -5.41
C VAL A 85 -34.40 9.98 -4.71
N LYS A 86 -35.09 10.03 -3.57
CA LYS A 86 -34.95 11.02 -2.52
C LYS A 86 -33.44 11.30 -2.38
N PRO A 87 -32.93 12.52 -2.63
CA PRO A 87 -31.56 12.83 -2.27
C PRO A 87 -31.49 12.61 -0.77
N GLU A 88 -30.77 11.58 -0.36
CA GLU A 88 -30.58 11.26 1.04
C GLU A 88 -30.05 12.51 1.71
N LYS A 89 -30.87 13.03 2.62
CA LYS A 89 -30.57 14.06 3.62
C LYS A 89 -29.52 15.05 3.14
N SER A 90 -30.00 16.24 2.72
CA SER A 90 -29.33 17.50 3.09
C SER A 90 -28.55 17.25 4.37
N MET A 91 -27.21 17.30 4.31
CA MET A 91 -26.32 17.01 5.44
C MET A 91 -26.89 17.74 6.65
N GLU A 92 -27.67 17.02 7.43
CA GLU A 92 -28.52 17.61 8.44
C GLU A 92 -27.54 17.90 9.54
N SER A 93 -27.16 19.18 9.62
CA SER A 93 -26.23 19.76 10.57
C SER A 93 -26.23 18.96 11.86
N MET A 94 -25.27 18.03 11.98
CA MET A 94 -25.11 17.28 13.21
C MET A 94 -24.57 18.33 14.19
N ALA A 95 -25.45 18.80 15.08
CA ALA A 95 -25.15 19.93 15.95
C ALA A 95 -23.90 19.62 16.76
N VAL A 96 -22.77 20.21 16.36
CA VAL A 96 -21.48 19.94 16.96
C VAL A 96 -21.53 20.43 18.41
N PRO A 97 -21.28 19.56 19.41
CA PRO A 97 -21.34 19.91 20.83
C PRO A 97 -20.53 21.17 21.14
N VAL A 98 -21.00 22.00 22.07
CA VAL A 98 -20.32 23.25 22.46
C VAL A 98 -18.90 22.99 23.00
N SER A 99 -18.62 21.77 23.47
CA SER A 99 -17.31 21.33 23.95
C SER A 99 -16.26 21.09 22.85
N TYR A 100 -16.65 21.06 21.56
CA TYR A 100 -15.70 20.90 20.46
C TYR A 100 -14.82 22.13 20.30
N LYS A 101 -13.52 21.95 20.52
CA LYS A 101 -12.48 23.00 20.44
C LYS A 101 -11.79 23.08 19.07
N GLY A 102 -12.12 22.19 18.15
CA GLY A 102 -11.53 22.17 16.81
C GLY A 102 -12.19 23.15 15.84
N PRO A 103 -11.63 23.29 14.63
CA PRO A 103 -12.16 24.17 13.59
C PRO A 103 -13.53 23.68 13.13
N ARG A 104 -14.53 24.57 13.13
CA ARG A 104 -15.90 24.27 12.68
C ARG A 104 -16.03 24.65 11.22
N LEU A 105 -16.46 23.70 10.39
CA LEU A 105 -16.68 23.92 8.97
C LEU A 105 -18.16 24.27 8.72
N GLY A 106 -18.38 25.42 8.09
CA GLY A 106 -19.67 25.78 7.50
C GLY A 106 -19.73 25.34 6.04
N PHE A 107 -20.93 25.03 5.55
CA PHE A 107 -21.17 24.78 4.14
C PHE A 107 -22.05 25.90 3.56
N PRO A 108 -21.78 26.38 2.33
CA PRO A 108 -20.74 25.93 1.40
C PRO A 108 -19.33 26.34 1.84
N LEU A 109 -18.35 25.44 1.65
CA LEU A 109 -16.96 25.66 2.05
C LEU A 109 -16.35 26.85 1.31
N THR A 110 -15.77 27.78 2.06
CA THR A 110 -15.05 28.93 1.53
C THR A 110 -13.53 28.70 1.60
N PRO A 111 -12.73 29.38 0.75
CA PRO A 111 -11.27 29.31 0.85
C PRO A 111 -10.75 29.73 2.23
N ASP A 112 -11.45 30.66 2.89
CA ASP A 112 -11.12 31.11 4.25
C ASP A 112 -11.30 30.00 5.30
N ASP A 113 -12.26 29.10 5.11
CA ASP A 113 -12.44 27.92 5.97
C ASP A 113 -11.24 26.96 5.89
N ALA A 114 -10.63 26.82 4.70
CA ALA A 114 -9.44 26.01 4.52
C ALA A 114 -8.22 26.61 5.25
N VAL A 115 -8.10 27.94 5.26
CA VAL A 115 -7.07 28.66 6.03
C VAL A 115 -7.29 28.46 7.52
N ASN A 116 -8.53 28.59 7.99
CA ASN A 116 -8.88 28.39 9.41
C ASN A 116 -8.55 26.97 9.90
N VAL A 117 -8.80 25.93 9.09
CA VAL A 117 -8.40 24.55 9.42
C VAL A 117 -6.87 24.42 9.51
N LEU A 118 -6.14 25.03 8.57
CA LEU A 118 -4.68 24.99 8.55
C LEU A 118 -4.08 25.68 9.78
N GLU A 119 -4.62 26.81 10.19
CA GLU A 119 -4.20 27.53 11.39
C GLU A 119 -4.53 26.75 12.66
N ALA A 120 -5.72 26.14 12.74
CA ALA A 120 -6.09 25.29 13.86
C ALA A 120 -5.15 24.08 14.00
N PHE A 121 -4.71 23.50 12.88
CA PHE A 121 -3.70 22.43 12.87
C PHE A 121 -2.34 22.92 13.37
N ARG A 122 -1.88 24.09 12.91
CA ARG A 122 -0.62 24.71 13.37
C ARG A 122 -0.65 25.00 14.88
N ASN A 123 -1.80 25.35 15.41
CA ASN A 123 -1.99 25.70 16.82
C ASN A 123 -2.30 24.48 17.72
N ASN A 124 -2.10 23.26 17.22
CA ASN A 124 -2.39 21.99 17.92
C ASN A 124 -3.82 21.90 18.48
N GLN A 125 -4.79 22.56 17.84
CA GLN A 125 -6.21 22.48 18.25
C GLN A 125 -6.89 21.19 17.78
N VAL A 126 -6.13 20.31 17.11
CA VAL A 126 -6.60 19.04 16.57
C VAL A 126 -6.07 17.92 17.47
N SER A 127 -6.95 17.40 18.33
CA SER A 127 -6.77 16.23 19.22
C SER A 127 -6.25 16.51 20.65
N ASN A 128 -7.18 16.42 21.60
CA ASN A 128 -7.00 15.63 22.82
C ASN A 128 -7.97 14.45 22.71
#